data_AF-A0A257NYF9-F1
#
_entry.id   AF-A0A257NYF9-F1
#
_cell.length_a   1.000
_cell.length_b   1.000
_cell.length_c   1.000
_cell.angle_alpha   90.00
_cell.angle_beta   90.00
_cell.angle_gamma   90.00
#
_symmetry.space_group_name_H-M   'P 1'
#
loop_
_entity.id
_entity.type
_entity.pdbx_description
1 polymer ?
#
loop_
_entity_poly.entity_id
_entity_poly.type
_entity_poly.pdbx_seq_one_letter_code
_entity_poly.pdbx_strand_id
1 'polypeptide(L)' 'GGLASQGVSFRVCNNTLTSRKIPKDRVLLDATIVPSGVAESANLQYREGYAYICP' A
#
# COMPACT_ATOMS: atom_id res chain seq x y z
N GLY A 1 -5.02 7.36 -17.04
CA GLY A 1 -5.09 5.91 -16.75
C GLY A 1 -3.68 5.44 -16.47
N GLY A 2 -3.37 5.19 -15.21
CA GLY A 2 -2.04 4.79 -14.75
C GLY A 2 -1.97 3.28 -14.48
N LEU A 3 -0.88 2.85 -13.86
CA LEU A 3 -0.61 1.46 -13.45
C LEU A 3 -1.79 0.76 -12.76
N ALA A 4 -2.65 1.50 -12.05
CA ALA A 4 -3.86 0.96 -11.41
C ALA A 4 -4.83 0.31 -12.41
N SER A 5 -5.00 0.90 -13.60
CA SER A 5 -5.84 0.32 -14.67
C SER A 5 -5.20 -0.91 -15.33
N GLN A 6 -3.91 -1.15 -15.09
CA GLN A 6 -3.17 -2.32 -15.57
C GLN A 6 -3.16 -3.47 -14.55
N GLY A 7 -3.97 -3.37 -13.48
CA GLY A 7 -4.06 -4.38 -12.42
C GLY A 7 -3.07 -4.19 -11.27
N VAL A 8 -2.34 -3.08 -11.22
CA VAL A 8 -1.43 -2.79 -10.10
C VAL A 8 -2.22 -2.25 -8.90
N SER A 9 -2.21 -2.99 -7.79
CA SER A 9 -2.85 -2.57 -6.55
C SER A 9 -1.89 -1.72 -5.71
N PHE A 10 -2.28 -0.48 -5.41
CA PHE A 10 -1.50 0.40 -4.54
C PHE A 10 -2.00 0.28 -3.10
N ARG A 11 -1.11 -0.04 -2.17
CA ARG A 11 -1.40 -0.06 -0.73
C ARG A 11 -0.60 1.00 0.00
N VAL A 12 -1.25 1.81 0.84
CA VAL A 12 -0.63 2.94 1.54
C VAL A 12 -0.68 2.73 3.05
N CYS A 13 0.46 2.95 3.71
CA CYS A 13 0.60 2.81 5.15
C CYS A 13 -0.10 3.95 5.91
N ASN A 14 -1.09 3.61 6.74
CA ASN A 14 -1.84 4.57 7.56
C ASN A 14 -0.95 5.25 8.61
N ASN A 15 0.03 4.55 9.17
CA ASN A 15 0.98 5.13 10.13
C ASN A 15 1.79 6.26 9.49
N THR A 16 2.21 6.08 8.23
CA THR A 16 2.94 7.11 7.48
C THR A 16 2.05 8.31 7.15
N LEU A 17 0.80 8.07 6.75
CA LEU A 17 -0.16 9.15 6.51
C LEU A 17 -0.39 10.00 7.77
N THR A 18 -0.60 9.33 8.91
CA THR A 18 -0.80 9.99 10.20
C THR A 18 0.45 10.76 10.65
N SER A 19 1.62 10.12 10.58
CA SER A 19 2.89 10.73 10.98
C SER A 19 3.27 11.93 10.12
N ARG A 20 2.99 11.88 8.81
CA ARG A 20 3.27 12.96 7.86
C ARG A 20 2.12 13.97 7.71
N LYS A 21 1.05 13.84 8.51
CA LYS A 21 -0.16 14.69 8.45
C LYS A 21 -0.75 14.79 7.03
N ILE A 22 -0.75 13.68 6.30
CA ILE A 22 -1.29 13.60 4.95
C ILE A 22 -2.77 13.21 5.06
N PRO A 23 -3.72 14.06 4.62
CA PRO A 23 -5.13 13.71 4.63
C PRO A 23 -5.40 12.58 3.63
N LYS A 24 -6.32 11.67 3.98
CA LYS A 24 -6.67 10.50 3.18
C LYS A 24 -7.21 10.88 1.79
N ASP A 25 -7.81 12.06 1.67
CA ASP A 25 -8.34 12.61 0.42
C ASP A 25 -7.26 12.95 -0.62
N ARG A 26 -5.99 13.05 -0.22
CA ARG A 26 -4.86 13.20 -1.14
C ARG A 26 -4.31 11.87 -1.65
N VAL A 27 -4.81 10.75 -1.14
CA VAL A 27 -4.44 9.42 -1.62
C VAL A 27 -5.27 9.11 -2.88
N LEU A 28 -4.67 8.41 -3.84
CA LEU A 28 -5.38 7.97 -5.04
C LEU A 28 -6.65 7.22 -4.65
N LEU A 29 -7.76 7.46 -5.37
CA LEU A 29 -9.04 6.80 -5.09
C LEU A 29 -8.94 5.27 -5.17
N ASP A 30 -8.06 4.76 -6.04
CA ASP A 30 -7.81 3.32 -6.25
C ASP A 30 -6.80 2.72 -5.26
N ALA A 31 -6.25 3.50 -4.33
CA ALA A 31 -5.27 3.01 -3.38
C ALA A 31 -5.94 2.57 -2.06
N THR A 32 -5.60 1.37 -1.61
CA THR A 32 -6.11 0.79 -0.37
C THR A 32 -5.26 1.25 0.81
N ILE A 33 -5.88 1.72 1.88
CA ILE A 33 -5.17 2.11 3.10
C ILE A 33 -5.05 0.89 4.00
N VAL A 34 -3.80 0.55 4.36
CA VAL A 34 -3.47 -0.56 5.26
C VAL A 34 -2.95 -0.04 6.60
N PRO A 35 -3.17 -0.76 7.72
CA PRO A 35 -2.75 -0.30 9.04
C PRO A 35 -1.23 -0.08 9.13
N SER A 36 -0.44 -0.97 8.52
CA SER A 36 1.02 -0.87 8.48
C SER A 36 1.56 -1.45 7.18
N GLY A 37 2.34 -0.66 6.43
CA GLY A 37 2.92 -1.10 5.16
C GLY A 37 3.91 -2.26 5.32
N VAL A 38 4.73 -2.23 6.37
CA VAL A 38 5.69 -3.32 6.64
C VAL A 38 5.01 -4.61 7.06
N ALA A 39 3.96 -4.54 7.89
CA ALA A 39 3.20 -5.72 8.30
C ALA A 39 2.43 -6.32 7.12
N GLU A 40 1.90 -5.46 6.24
CA GLU A 40 1.22 -5.90 5.03
C GLU A 40 2.17 -6.60 4.05
N SER A 41 3.36 -6.03 3.81
CA SER A 41 4.39 -6.68 3.00
C SER A 41 4.82 -8.03 3.58
N ALA A 42 4.90 -8.15 4.91
CA ALA A 42 5.19 -9.41 5.57
C ALA A 42 4.05 -10.42 5.42
N ASN A 43 2.79 -10.01 5.59
CA ASN A 43 1.63 -10.87 5.35
C ASN A 43 1.60 -11.39 3.91
N LEU A 44 1.82 -10.51 2.92
CA LEU A 44 1.86 -10.90 1.51
C LEU A 44 2.96 -11.93 1.23
N GLN A 45 4.14 -11.74 1.81
CA GLN A 45 5.25 -12.68 1.66
C GLN A 45 4.97 -14.03 2.33
N TYR A 46 4.62 -14.01 3.61
CA TYR A 46 4.58 -15.22 4.43
C TYR A 46 3.26 -15.99 4.33
N ARG A 47 2.14 -15.28 4.18
CA ARG A 47 0.80 -15.90 4.20
C ARG A 47 0.25 -16.14 2.81
N GLU A 48 0.49 -15.20 1.89
CA GLU A 48 -0.02 -15.27 0.52
C GLU A 48 1.04 -15.78 -0.47
N GLY A 49 2.30 -15.91 -0.04
CA GLY A 49 3.39 -16.51 -0.83
C GLY A 49 3.92 -15.61 -1.95
N TYR A 50 3.68 -14.29 -1.87
CA TYR A 50 4.20 -13.35 -2.86
C TYR A 50 5.70 -13.13 -2.71
N ALA A 51 6.39 -12.93 -3.84
CA ALA A 51 7.77 -12.48 -3.84
C ALA A 51 7.86 -11.00 -3.44
N TYR A 52 8.80 -10.68 -2.55
CA TYR A 52 9.12 -9.31 -2.19
C TYR A 52 10.32 -8.79 -2.95
N ILE A 53 10.13 -7.61 -3.55
CA ILE A 53 11.15 -6.91 -4.32
C ILE A 53 11.26 -5.52 -3.71
N CYS A 54 12.46 -5.18 -3.23
CA CYS A 54 12.82 -3.84 -2.78
C CYS A 54 13.84 -3.28 -3.77
N PRO A 55 13.42 -2.43 -4.74
CA PRO A 55 14.34 -1.77 -5.65
C PRO A 55 15.25 -0.77 -4.93
#